data_AF-A0A4V1L6B8-F1
#
_entry.id   AF-A0A4V1L6B8-F1
#
_cell.length_a   1.000
_cell.length_b   1.000
_cell.length_c   1.000
_cell.angle_alpha   90.00
_cell.angle_beta   90.00
_cell.angle_gamma   90.00
#
_symmetry.space_group_name_H-M   'P 1'
#
loop_
_entity.id
_entity.type
_entity.pdbx_description
1 polymer ?
#
loop_
_entity_poly.entity_id
_entity_poly.type
_entity_poly.pdbx_seq_one_letter_code
_entity_poly.pdbx_strand_id
1 'polypeptide(L)'
;MAAPSEVVRVEAALKNKGAKELEWARWYCAMRQSVPSARPADIKFWSAMAERVEEVLAPPVAAKVYPSKKKKTGRGLGAGPIDSGAE
;
A
#
# COMPACT_ATOMS: atom_id res chain seq x y z
N MET A 1 -15.09 5.48 29.37
CA MET A 1 -16.13 5.68 28.34
C MET A 1 -16.03 4.52 27.36
N ALA A 2 -17.10 3.76 27.16
CA ALA A 2 -17.12 2.73 26.12
C ALA A 2 -17.02 3.40 24.75
N ALA A 3 -16.18 2.88 23.86
CA ALA A 3 -16.12 3.37 22.49
C ALA A 3 -17.45 3.07 21.77
N PRO A 4 -17.91 3.95 20.86
CA PRO A 4 -19.09 3.66 20.05
C PRO A 4 -18.92 2.36 19.27
N SER A 5 -19.99 1.58 19.13
CA SER A 5 -19.96 0.25 18.52
C SER A 5 -19.36 0.23 17.10
N GLU A 6 -19.53 1.34 16.38
CA GLU A 6 -19.08 1.53 15.00
C GLU A 6 -17.59 1.83 14.94
N VAL A 7 -17.04 2.54 15.93
CA VAL A 7 -15.59 2.74 16.06
C VAL A 7 -14.92 1.40 16.28
N VAL A 8 -15.46 0.58 17.18
CA VAL A 8 -14.95 -0.78 17.45
C VAL A 8 -15.00 -1.65 16.19
N ARG A 9 -16.06 -1.54 15.38
CA ARG A 9 -16.17 -2.28 14.12
C ARG A 9 -15.15 -1.83 13.08
N VAL A 10 -14.91 -0.52 12.94
CA VAL A 10 -13.86 0.00 12.03
C VAL A 10 -12.47 -0.45 12.49
N GLU A 11 -12.20 -0.39 13.79
CA GLU A 11 -10.93 -0.89 14.34
C GLU A 11 -10.75 -2.39 14.14
N ALA A 12 -11.82 -3.18 14.26
CA ALA A 12 -11.81 -4.61 13.96
C ALA A 12 -11.55 -4.86 12.46
N ALA A 13 -12.15 -4.05 11.58
CA ALA A 13 -11.91 -4.14 10.13
C ALA A 13 -10.44 -3.88 9.79
N LEU A 14 -9.83 -2.85 10.39
CA LEU A 14 -8.41 -2.54 10.25
C LEU A 14 -7.50 -3.69 10.73
N LYS A 15 -7.86 -4.34 11.84
CA LYS A 15 -7.11 -5.48 12.39
C LYS A 15 -7.23 -6.74 11.53
N ASN A 16 -8.44 -7.06 11.08
CA ASN A 16 -8.73 -8.28 10.33
C ASN A 16 -8.31 -8.18 8.85
N LYS A 17 -8.14 -6.96 8.33
CA LYS A 17 -7.77 -6.69 6.92
C LYS A 17 -8.72 -7.34 5.89
N GLY A 18 -9.97 -7.54 6.28
CA GLY A 18 -10.99 -8.10 5.37
C GLY A 18 -11.44 -7.04 4.38
N ALA A 19 -11.31 -7.31 3.07
CA ALA A 19 -11.66 -6.35 2.02
C ALA A 19 -13.08 -5.78 2.16
N LYS A 20 -14.08 -6.64 2.39
CA LYS A 20 -15.48 -6.23 2.54
C LYS A 20 -15.73 -5.34 3.77
N GLU A 21 -15.07 -5.63 4.89
CA GLU A 21 -15.21 -4.82 6.11
C GLU A 21 -14.43 -3.51 6.01
N LEU A 22 -13.30 -3.48 5.28
CA LEU A 22 -12.57 -2.25 4.97
C LEU A 22 -13.35 -1.34 4.01
N GLU A 23 -14.01 -1.90 3.00
CA GLU A 23 -14.92 -1.15 2.12
C GLU A 23 -16.10 -0.57 2.90
N TRP A 24 -16.71 -1.36 3.79
CA TRP A 24 -17.76 -0.87 4.69
C TRP A 24 -17.23 0.26 5.59
N ALA A 25 -16.04 0.09 6.17
CA ALA A 25 -15.43 1.09 7.03
C ALA A 25 -15.13 2.39 6.27
N ARG A 26 -14.63 2.30 5.03
CA ARG A 26 -14.39 3.45 4.14
C ARG A 26 -15.68 4.20 3.88
N TRP A 27 -16.73 3.49 3.48
CA TRP A 27 -18.04 4.08 3.21
C TRP A 27 -18.63 4.73 4.47
N TYR A 28 -18.54 4.08 5.62
CA TYR A 28 -19.09 4.59 6.87
C TYR A 28 -18.39 5.87 7.33
N CYS A 29 -17.05 5.94 7.19
CA CYS A 29 -16.31 7.16 7.50
C CYS A 29 -16.73 8.32 6.57
N ALA A 30 -16.92 8.08 5.27
CA ALA A 30 -17.41 9.10 4.33
C ALA A 30 -18.85 9.55 4.64
N MET A 31 -19.73 8.61 4.98
CA MET A 31 -21.11 8.90 5.41
C MET A 31 -21.13 9.81 6.64
N ARG A 32 -20.25 9.58 7.64
CA ARG A 32 -20.19 10.41 8.84
C ARG A 32 -19.67 11.83 8.58
N GLN A 33 -18.83 12.00 7.57
CA GLN A 33 -18.32 13.30 7.15
C GLN A 33 -19.36 14.13 6.38
N SER A 34 -20.29 13.48 5.68
CA SER A 34 -21.31 14.16 4.87
C SER A 34 -22.55 14.60 5.67
N VAL A 35 -22.63 14.27 6.97
CA VAL A 35 -23.75 14.68 7.83
C VAL A 35 -23.69 16.20 8.07
N PRO A 36 -24.69 16.99 7.62
CA PRO A 36 -24.63 18.46 7.73
C PRO A 36 -24.59 18.99 9.16
N SER A 37 -25.14 18.23 10.11
CA SER A 37 -25.16 18.55 11.54
C SER A 37 -23.95 17.99 12.31
N ALA A 38 -22.97 17.41 11.63
CA ALA A 38 -21.79 16.86 12.30
C ALA A 38 -20.95 17.99 12.90
N ARG A 39 -20.47 17.77 14.12
CA ARG A 39 -19.55 18.71 14.75
C ARG A 39 -18.20 18.63 14.03
N PRO A 40 -17.45 19.74 13.90
CA PRO A 40 -16.14 19.72 13.26
C PRO A 40 -15.16 18.69 13.85
N ALA A 41 -15.23 18.46 15.17
CA ALA A 41 -14.42 17.44 15.84
C ALA A 41 -14.76 16.02 15.38
N ASP A 42 -16.05 15.73 15.18
CA ASP A 42 -16.50 14.43 14.69
C ASP A 42 -16.04 14.22 13.24
N ILE A 43 -16.15 15.25 12.39
CA ILE A 43 -15.66 15.20 11.00
C ILE A 43 -14.15 14.91 10.97
N LYS A 44 -13.37 15.62 11.78
CA LYS A 44 -11.91 15.42 11.88
C LYS A 44 -11.54 14.02 12.37
N PHE A 45 -12.31 13.47 13.30
CA PHE A 45 -12.12 12.10 13.76
C PHE A 45 -12.39 11.09 12.64
N TRP A 46 -13.51 11.23 11.93
CA TRP A 46 -13.89 10.32 10.85
C TRP A 46 -13.00 10.48 9.61
N SER A 47 -12.44 11.66 9.35
CA SER A 47 -11.44 11.85 8.29
C SER A 47 -10.14 11.12 8.62
N ALA A 48 -9.63 11.23 9.84
CA ALA A 48 -8.43 10.50 10.28
C ALA A 48 -8.63 8.97 10.24
N MET A 49 -9.83 8.48 10.54
CA MET A 49 -10.16 7.06 10.41
C MET A 49 -10.23 6.62 8.94
N ALA A 50 -10.78 7.45 8.05
CA ALA A 50 -10.82 7.17 6.62
C ALA A 50 -9.41 7.02 6.02
N GLU A 51 -8.47 7.90 6.39
CA GLU A 51 -7.07 7.83 5.94
C GLU A 51 -6.42 6.49 6.33
N ARG A 52 -6.63 6.03 7.58
CA ARG A 52 -6.11 4.74 8.05
C ARG A 52 -6.70 3.56 7.28
N VAL A 53 -8.00 3.62 6.97
CA VAL A 53 -8.66 2.56 6.19
C VAL A 53 -8.15 2.56 4.75
N GLU A 54 -7.95 3.73 4.15
CA GLU A 54 -7.44 3.87 2.79
C GLU A 54 -5.98 3.43 2.69
N GLU A 55 -5.14 3.69 3.69
CA GLU A 55 -3.77 3.18 3.76
C GLU A 55 -3.71 1.64 3.78
N VAL A 56 -4.62 1.00 4.53
CA VAL A 56 -4.69 -0.48 4.57
C VAL A 56 -5.27 -1.06 3.28
N LEU A 57 -6.19 -0.34 2.63
CA LEU A 57 -6.82 -0.77 1.38
C LEU A 57 -5.93 -0.50 0.16
N ALA A 58 -5.01 0.46 0.25
CA ALA A 58 -4.04 0.74 -0.79
C ALA A 58 -3.16 -0.50 -1.02
N PRO A 59 -2.97 -0.95 -2.27
CA PRO A 59 -2.07 -2.05 -2.56
C PRO A 59 -0.66 -1.68 -2.09
N PRO A 60 0.12 -2.62 -1.52
CA PRO A 60 1.46 -2.34 -1.07
C PRO A 60 2.27 -1.79 -2.23
N VAL A 61 2.83 -0.59 -2.07
CA VAL A 61 3.68 0.03 -3.09
C VAL A 61 4.80 -0.94 -3.37
N ALA A 62 4.82 -1.51 -4.58
CA ALA A 62 5.87 -2.41 -5.00
C ALA A 62 7.21 -1.68 -4.80
N ALA A 63 8.02 -2.19 -3.87
CA ALA A 63 9.32 -1.62 -3.60
C ALA A 63 10.05 -1.48 -4.95
N LYS A 64 10.56 -0.28 -5.26
CA LYS A 64 11.38 -0.07 -6.46
C LYS A 64 12.59 -0.99 -6.36
N VAL A 65 12.47 -2.17 -6.96
CA VAL A 65 13.59 -3.09 -7.15
C VAL A 65 14.49 -2.40 -8.15
N TYR A 66 15.49 -1.68 -7.64
CA TYR A 66 16.60 -1.25 -8.47
C TYR A 66 17.22 -2.53 -9.05
N PRO A 67 17.40 -2.65 -10.37
CA PRO A 67 18.14 -3.76 -10.94
C PRO A 67 19.53 -3.73 -10.31
N SER A 68 19.83 -4.66 -9.40
CA SER A 68 21.18 -4.87 -8.94
C SER A 68 21.95 -5.32 -10.18
N LYS A 69 22.82 -4.44 -10.70
CA LYS A 69 23.64 -4.74 -11.88
C LYS A 69 24.38 -6.04 -11.60
N LYS A 70 23.90 -7.15 -12.18
CA LYS A 70 24.66 -8.40 -12.27
C LYS A 70 25.93 -8.04 -13.04
N LYS A 71 27.07 -7.97 -12.33
CA LYS A 71 28.39 -7.85 -12.96
C LYS A 71 28.54 -9.11 -13.82
N LYS A 72 28.56 -8.95 -15.15
CA LYS A 72 29.01 -10.02 -16.06
C LYS A 72 30.49 -10.25 -15.73
N THR A 73 30.77 -11.30 -14.96
CA THR A 73 32.11 -11.91 -14.92
C THR A 73 32.34 -12.52 -16.31
N GLY A 74 33.26 -11.96 -17.09
CA GLY A 74 33.59 -12.51 -18.42
C GLY A 74 33.78 -11.51 -19.55
N ARG A 75 34.23 -10.27 -19.29
CA ARG A 75 34.97 -9.51 -20.32
C ARG A 75 36.46 -9.78 -20.11
N GLY A 76 36.87 -11.00 -20.47
CA GLY A 76 38.27 -11.27 -20.76
C GLY A 76 38.65 -10.46 -22.00
N LEU A 77 39.46 -9.42 -21.81
CA LEU A 77 40.26 -8.83 -22.88
C LEU A 77 41.47 -9.77 -23.05
N GLY A 78 41.33 -10.81 -23.87
CA GLY A 78 42.41 -11.78 -24.02
C GLY A 78 42.07 -13.00 -24.88
N ALA A 79 41.90 -12.78 -26.19
CA ALA A 79 42.15 -13.74 -27.25
C ALA A 79 42.26 -12.86 -28.51
N GLY A 80 43.46 -12.47 -28.96
CA GLY A 80 44.37 -13.34 -29.70
C GLY A 80 43.85 -13.43 -31.13
N PRO A 81 44.52 -12.88 -32.16
CA PRO A 81 44.00 -12.91 -33.53
C PRO A 81 43.82 -14.37 -33.98
N ILE A 82 42.61 -14.68 -34.42
CA ILE A 82 42.24 -15.92 -35.09
C ILE A 82 42.80 -15.84 -36.52
N ASP A 83 43.94 -16.48 -36.73
CA ASP A 83 44.41 -16.81 -38.07
C ASP A 83 43.57 -17.98 -38.60
N SER A 84 42.98 -17.76 -39.77
CA SER A 84 42.17 -18.75 -40.49
C SER A 84 42.82 -19.00 -41.84
N GLY A 85 43.49 -20.15 -41.96
CA GLY A 85 43.94 -20.80 -43.20
C GLY A 85 44.54 -22.16 -42.82
N ALA A 86 43.94 -23.33 -43.14
CA ALA A 86 43.97 -23.98 -44.45
C ALA A 86 45.42 -24.00 -44.97
N GLU A 87 46.24 -25.02 -44.65
CA GLU A 87 46.20 -26.42 -45.10
C GLU A 87 47.08 -27.30 -44.20
#